data_AF-A0A7C4UXB0-F1
#
_entry.id   AF-A0A7C4UXB0-F1
#
_cell.length_a   1.000
_cell.length_b   1.000
_cell.length_c   1.000
_cell.angle_alpha   90.00
_cell.angle_beta   90.00
_cell.angle_gamma   90.00
#
_symmetry.space_group_name_H-M   'P 1'
#
loop_
_entity.id
_entity.type
_entity.pdbx_description
1 polymer ?
#
loop_
_entity_poly.entity_id
_entity_poly.type
_entity_poly.pdbx_seq_one_letter_code
_entity_poly.pdbx_strand_id
1 'polypeptide(L)' 'MPNLVRAHIWVKGRVQGVGFRAHVEYHARQIGGLTGWVRNVGYDTVEAVAEGERENV' A
#
# COMPACT_ATOMS: atom_id res chain seq x y z
N MET A 1 -23.26 -5.35 6.19
CA MET A 1 -22.89 -4.08 5.53
C MET A 1 -21.37 -4.08 5.37
N PRO A 2 -20.82 -3.64 4.23
CA PRO A 2 -19.36 -3.63 4.05
C PRO A 2 -18.71 -2.70 5.07
N ASN A 3 -17.70 -3.20 5.79
CA ASN A 3 -16.92 -2.43 6.75
C ASN A 3 -15.71 -1.81 6.05
N LEU A 4 -15.95 -0.69 5.35
CA LEU A 4 -14.93 0.00 4.59
C LEU A 4 -13.98 0.77 5.51
N VAL A 5 -12.68 0.62 5.26
CA VAL A 5 -11.62 1.26 6.04
C VAL A 5 -10.56 1.85 5.10
N ARG A 6 -9.78 2.80 5.64
CA ARG A 6 -8.61 3.39 4.99
C ARG A 6 -7.41 3.21 5.91
N ALA A 7 -6.33 2.62 5.40
CA ALA A 7 -5.03 2.59 6.06
C ALA A 7 -4.08 3.59 5.40
N HIS A 8 -3.41 4.42 6.21
CA HIS A 8 -2.32 5.30 5.76
C HIS A 8 -1.01 4.78 6.37
N ILE A 9 -0.11 4.32 5.51
CA ILE A 9 1.03 3.48 5.88
C ILE A 9 2.32 4.21 5.52
N TRP A 10 3.28 4.21 6.45
CA TRP A 10 4.63 4.71 6.26
C TRP A 10 5.62 3.57 6.51
N VAL A 11 6.46 3.28 5.52
CA VAL A 11 7.49 2.24 5.60
C VAL A 11 8.85 2.88 5.44
N LYS A 12 9.72 2.72 6.44
CA LYS A 12 11.08 3.27 6.44
C LYS A 12 12.12 2.16 6.40
N GLY A 13 13.18 2.35 5.63
CA GLY A 13 14.31 1.43 5.52
C GLY A 13 14.77 1.25 4.08
N ARG A 14 15.24 0.04 3.73
CA ARG A 14 15.65 -0.27 2.35
C ARG A 14 14.43 -0.60 1.48
N VAL A 15 13.66 0.44 1.14
CA VAL A 15 12.39 0.32 0.38
C VAL A 15 12.41 1.00 -0.99
N GLN A 16 13.39 1.88 -1.24
CA GLN A 16 13.55 2.54 -2.54
C GLN A 16 14.59 1.82 -3.41
N GLY A 17 14.40 1.83 -4.73
CA GLY A 17 15.32 1.18 -5.68
C GLY A 17 15.31 -0.35 -5.67
N VAL A 18 14.40 -0.99 -4.92
CA VAL A 18 14.32 -2.45 -4.75
C VAL A 18 13.02 -3.07 -5.27
N GLY A 19 12.21 -2.30 -6.00
CA GLY A 19 10.91 -2.78 -6.52
C GLY A 19 9.77 -2.82 -5.50
N PHE A 20 9.94 -2.26 -4.30
CA PHE A 20 8.93 -2.31 -3.23
C PHE A 20 7.54 -1.81 -3.67
N ARG A 21 7.47 -0.68 -4.39
CA ARG A 21 6.20 -0.14 -4.89
C ARG A 21 5.46 -1.10 -5.84
N ALA A 22 6.20 -1.73 -6.76
CA ALA A 22 5.64 -2.70 -7.69
C ALA A 22 5.15 -3.95 -6.96
N HIS A 23 5.88 -4.38 -5.92
CA HIS A 23 5.46 -5.48 -5.05
C HIS A 23 4.15 -5.16 -4.31
N VAL A 24 4.04 -3.98 -3.71
CA VAL A 24 2.80 -3.51 -3.05
C VAL A 24 1.62 -3.51 -4.02
N GLU A 25 1.79 -2.93 -5.21
CA GLU A 25 0.74 -2.85 -6.23
C GLU A 25 0.33 -4.23 -6.76
N TYR A 26 1.30 -5.14 -6.96
CA TYR A 26 1.04 -6.53 -7.36
C TYR A 26 0.17 -7.25 -6.32
N HIS A 27 0.53 -7.19 -5.04
CA HIS A 27 -0.22 -7.83 -3.97
C HIS A 27 -1.61 -7.22 -3.77
N ALA A 28 -1.75 -5.89 -3.84
CA ALA A 28 -3.05 -5.24 -3.74
C ALA A 28 -4.01 -5.72 -4.85
N ARG A 29 -3.50 -5.95 -6.07
CA ARG A 29 -4.29 -6.54 -7.17
C ARG A 29 -4.66 -8.01 -6.92
N GLN A 30 -3.79 -8.78 -6.27
CA GLN A 30 -4.09 -10.19 -5.95
C GLN A 30 -5.13 -10.32 -4.84
N ILE A 31 -5.08 -9.45 -3.81
CA ILE A 31 -6.12 -9.38 -2.77
C ILE A 31 -7.46 -8.99 -3.40
N GLY A 32 -7.45 -7.99 -4.28
CA GLY A 32 -8.66 -7.50 -4.95
C GLY A 32 -9.56 -6.68 -4.03
N GLY A 33 -10.48 -5.91 -4.62
CA GLY A 33 -11.37 -5.03 -3.83
C GLY A 33 -10.66 -3.91 -3.07
N LEU A 34 -9.41 -3.62 -3.43
CA LEU A 34 -8.60 -2.54 -2.86
C LEU A 34 -8.42 -1.39 -3.87
N THR A 35 -8.49 -0.16 -3.38
CA THR A 35 -8.06 1.04 -4.10
C THR A 35 -7.04 1.80 -3.27
N GLY A 36 -6.28 2.70 -3.90
CA GLY A 36 -5.26 3.46 -3.19
C GLY A 36 -4.05 3.79 -4.05
N TRP A 37 -2.93 4.08 -3.38
CA TRP A 37 -1.68 4.47 -4.03
C TRP A 37 -0.46 4.14 -3.18
N VAL A 38 0.70 4.09 -3.82
CA VAL A 38 1.99 3.92 -3.16
C VAL A 38 3.04 4.81 -3.84
N ARG A 39 3.85 5.54 -3.06
CA ARG A 39 4.88 6.45 -3.58
C ARG A 39 6.15 6.44 -2.74
N ASN A 40 7.28 6.74 -3.38
CA ASN A 40 8.53 7.02 -2.67
C ASN A 40 8.45 8.41 -2.05
N VAL A 41 8.93 8.57 -0.82
CA VAL A 41 9.03 9.85 -0.11
C VAL A 41 10.45 9.97 0.44
N GLY A 42 11.12 11.09 0.16
CA GLY A 42 12.51 11.28 0.58
C GLY A 42 13.46 10.21 0.05
N TYR A 43 14.45 9.81 0.84
CA TYR A 43 15.52 8.89 0.43
C TYR A 43 15.27 7.42 0.80
N ASP A 44 14.61 7.15 1.93
CA ASP A 44 14.54 5.82 2.55
C ASP A 44 13.11 5.41 2.96
N THR A 45 12.11 6.11 2.44
CA THR A 45 10.73 5.96 2.89
C THR A 45 9.77 5.73 1.72
N VAL A 46 8.76 4.91 1.96
CA VAL A 46 7.59 4.73 1.10
C VAL A 46 6.35 5.06 1.91
N GLU A 47 5.43 5.77 1.28
CA GLU A 47 4.12 6.11 1.81
C GLU A 47 3.05 5.43 0.94
N ALA A 48 2.02 4.87 1.57
CA ALA A 48 0.93 4.21 0.88
C ALA A 48 -0.42 4.51 1.54
N VAL A 49 -1.47 4.52 0.73
CA VAL A 49 -2.86 4.47 1.19
C VAL A 49 -3.52 3.26 0.56
N ALA A 50 -4.25 2.50 1.36
CA ALA A 50 -5.09 1.39 0.91
C ALA A 50 -6.51 1.54 1.49
N GLU A 51 -7.51 1.34 0.65
CA GLU A 51 -8.93 1.44 0.96
C GLU A 51 -9.67 0.20 0.46
N GLY A 52 -10.58 -0.32 1.28
CA GLY A 52 -11.37 -1.50 0.96
C GLY A 52 -12.08 -2.05 2.19
N GLU A 53 -12.61 -3.27 2.08
CA GLU A 53 -13.16 -3.98 3.24
C GLU A 53 -12.07 -4.30 4.25
N ARG A 54 -12.40 -4.24 5.56
CA ARG A 54 -11.45 -4.45 6.67
C ARG A 54 -10.65 -5.75 6.58
N GLU A 55 -11.19 -6.80 5.99
CA GLU A 55 -10.47 -8.08 5.86
C GLU A 55 -9.41 -8.05 4.75
N ASN A 56 -9.52 -7.11 3.80
CA ASN A 56 -8.61 -6.96 2.68
C ASN A 56 -7.51 -5.92 2.94
N VAL A 57 -7.77 -4.92 3.81
CA VAL A 57 -6.87 -3.82 4.16
C VAL A 57 -6.00 -4.18 5.36
#